data_AF-A0A8I5ZP16-F1
#
_entry.id   AF-A0A8I5ZP16-F1
#
_cell.length_a   1.000
_cell.length_b   1.000
_cell.length_c   1.000
_cell.angle_alpha   90.00
_cell.angle_beta   90.00
_cell.angle_gamma   90.00
#
_symmetry.space_group_name_H-M   'P 1'
#
loop_
_entity.id
_entity.type
_entity.pdbx_description
1 polymer ?
#
loop_
_entity_poly.entity_id
_entity_poly.type
_entity_poly.pdbx_seq_one_letter_code
_entity_poly.pdbx_strand_id
1 'polypeptide(L)'
;MTERGELDLRESSKPVRLSQQLDKVVTTNYKPVANHQYNIEYEGKKKEDGKRARADKKHVLDMLFSDLVDITKQPVGYLKEILKEIGIQNVKGIHKNMWELKPEYRHYQTEKSD
;
A
#
# COMPACT_ATOMS: atom_id res chain seq x y z
N MET A 1 -53.36 -0.18 59.57
CA MET A 1 -52.31 0.45 58.73
C MET A 1 -52.06 -0.44 57.52
N THR A 2 -52.71 -0.20 56.38
CA THR A 2 -52.29 -0.75 55.08
C THR A 2 -52.89 0.08 53.96
N GLU A 3 -52.25 1.20 53.63
CA GLU A 3 -52.51 1.91 52.37
C GLU A 3 -51.84 1.10 51.25
N ARG A 4 -52.59 0.18 50.65
CA ARG A 4 -52.15 -0.48 49.41
C ARG A 4 -52.31 0.54 48.30
N GLY A 5 -51.20 1.03 47.75
CA GLY A 5 -51.20 1.91 46.59
C GLY A 5 -52.08 1.32 45.50
N GLU A 6 -53.20 1.98 45.22
CA GLU A 6 -54.00 1.72 44.04
C GLU A 6 -53.08 1.98 42.84
N LEU A 7 -52.58 0.90 42.26
CA LEU A 7 -51.96 0.92 40.94
C LEU A 7 -53.02 1.41 39.97
N ASP A 8 -52.92 2.69 39.61
CA ASP A 8 -53.86 3.35 38.70
C ASP A 8 -53.88 2.58 37.37
N LEU A 9 -54.98 1.88 37.10
CA LEU A 9 -55.20 1.07 35.90
C LEU A 9 -54.94 1.87 34.61
N ARG A 10 -55.04 3.21 34.68
CA ARG A 10 -54.80 4.14 33.58
C ARG A 10 -53.33 4.21 33.14
N GLU A 11 -52.39 4.00 34.05
CA GLU A 11 -50.96 3.95 33.72
C GLU A 11 -50.63 2.65 32.98
N SER A 12 -51.21 1.54 33.44
CA SER A 12 -50.98 0.20 32.86
C SER A 12 -51.61 0.03 31.48
N SER A 13 -52.59 0.84 31.09
CA SER A 13 -53.24 0.74 29.78
C SER A 13 -52.46 1.39 28.65
N LYS A 14 -51.36 2.10 28.94
CA LYS A 14 -50.55 2.74 27.90
C LYS A 14 -49.70 1.68 27.18
N PRO A 15 -49.70 1.64 25.84
CA PRO A 15 -48.86 0.68 25.11
C PRO A 15 -47.38 0.97 25.34
N VAL A 16 -46.59 -0.07 25.62
CA VAL A 16 -45.13 0.01 25.90
C VAL A 16 -44.35 0.66 24.75
N ARG A 17 -44.88 0.58 23.53
CA ARG A 17 -44.25 1.13 22.32
C ARG A 17 -45.28 1.87 21.49
N LEU A 18 -44.91 3.06 21.06
CA LEU A 18 -45.63 3.85 20.05
C LEU A 18 -44.76 3.90 18.79
N SER A 19 -45.33 3.50 17.64
CA SER A 19 -44.69 3.72 16.35
C SER A 19 -44.85 5.19 15.97
N GLN A 20 -43.73 5.86 15.68
CA GLN A 20 -43.74 7.20 15.11
C GLN A 20 -43.52 7.09 13.61
N GLN A 21 -44.42 7.66 12.82
CA GLN A 21 -44.18 7.87 11.40
C GLN A 21 -43.26 9.07 11.23
N LEU A 22 -42.20 8.90 10.44
CA LEU A 22 -41.27 9.98 10.12
C LEU A 22 -41.73 10.65 8.83
N ASP A 23 -41.88 11.98 8.85
CA ASP A 23 -42.31 12.78 7.69
C ASP A 23 -41.33 12.71 6.52
N LYS A 24 -40.06 12.38 6.79
CA LYS A 24 -38.99 12.35 5.79
C LYS A 24 -38.19 11.07 5.95
N VAL A 25 -37.79 10.51 4.80
CA VAL A 25 -36.82 9.41 4.75
C VAL A 25 -35.57 9.87 5.49
N VAL A 26 -35.12 9.08 6.47
CA VAL A 26 -33.86 9.28 7.19
C VAL A 26 -32.72 9.12 6.19
N THR A 27 -32.33 10.23 5.54
CA THR A 27 -31.16 10.27 4.66
C THR A 27 -29.86 10.28 5.45
N THR A 28 -29.93 10.48 6.77
CA THR A 28 -28.82 10.27 7.71
C THR A 28 -28.54 8.78 7.94
N ASN A 29 -28.63 7.96 6.89
CA ASN A 29 -27.66 6.89 6.76
C ASN A 29 -26.31 7.60 6.83
N TYR A 30 -25.69 7.58 8.01
CA TYR A 30 -24.32 8.03 8.20
C TYR A 30 -23.43 7.04 7.45
N LYS A 31 -23.48 7.11 6.11
CA LYS A 31 -22.47 6.50 5.27
C LYS A 31 -21.20 7.22 5.68
N PRO A 32 -20.16 6.53 6.18
CA PRO A 32 -18.93 7.19 6.56
C PRO A 32 -18.44 8.02 5.37
N VAL A 33 -18.54 9.34 5.49
CA VAL A 33 -18.19 10.30 4.42
C VAL A 33 -16.67 10.45 4.33
N ALA A 34 -15.97 10.20 5.44
CA ALA A 34 -14.52 10.19 5.48
C ALA A 34 -14.02 8.83 5.00
N ASN A 35 -13.58 8.79 3.74
CA ASN A 35 -12.71 7.70 3.31
C ASN A 35 -11.53 7.63 4.29
N HIS A 36 -11.30 6.46 4.90
CA HIS A 36 -10.29 6.33 5.95
C HIS A 36 -8.93 6.75 5.40
N GLN A 37 -8.15 7.51 6.18
CA GLN A 37 -6.84 8.04 5.77
C GLN A 37 -5.94 6.94 5.18
N TYR A 38 -5.91 5.75 5.79
CA TYR A 38 -5.19 4.60 5.28
C TYR A 38 -5.66 4.15 3.88
N ASN A 39 -6.97 4.20 3.61
CA ASN A 39 -7.50 3.85 2.29
C ASN A 39 -7.11 4.89 1.22
N ILE A 40 -7.09 6.18 1.59
CA ILE A 40 -6.60 7.25 0.72
C ILE A 40 -5.12 7.04 0.39
N GLU A 41 -4.29 6.77 1.41
CA GLU A 41 -2.86 6.50 1.26
C GLU A 41 -2.59 5.23 0.43
N TYR A 42 -3.36 4.16 0.65
CA TYR A 42 -3.26 2.92 -0.10
C TYR A 42 -3.62 3.10 -1.58
N GLU A 43 -4.74 3.75 -1.88
CA GLU A 43 -5.13 4.11 -3.25
C GLU A 43 -4.10 5.02 -3.93
N GLY A 44 -3.51 5.96 -3.17
CA GLY A 44 -2.42 6.82 -3.61
C GLY A 44 -1.18 6.02 -4.02
N LYS A 45 -0.68 5.16 -3.13
CA LYS A 45 0.48 4.30 -3.39
C LYS A 45 0.25 3.38 -4.59
N LYS A 46 -0.94 2.76 -4.70
CA LYS A 46 -1.25 1.90 -5.86
C LYS A 46 -1.26 2.67 -7.19
N LYS A 47 -1.78 3.90 -7.18
CA LYS A 47 -1.74 4.77 -8.38
C LYS A 47 -0.32 5.21 -8.71
N GLU A 48 0.51 5.51 -7.72
CA GLU A 48 1.91 5.90 -7.93
C GLU A 48 2.77 4.73 -8.42
N ASP A 49 2.70 3.56 -7.76
CA ASP A 49 3.41 2.35 -8.18
C ASP A 49 2.95 1.87 -9.56
N GLY A 50 1.64 1.95 -9.85
CA GLY A 50 1.09 1.65 -11.18
C GLY A 50 1.50 2.68 -12.25
N LYS A 51 1.84 3.91 -11.84
CA LYS A 51 2.32 5.00 -12.70
C LYS A 51 3.84 5.12 -12.67
N ARG A 52 4.57 4.02 -12.49
CA ARG A 52 5.96 3.94 -12.97
C ARG A 52 5.95 3.93 -14.49
N ALA A 53 5.54 5.05 -15.08
CA ALA A 53 5.80 5.35 -16.48
C ALA A 53 7.30 5.18 -16.67
N ARG A 54 7.68 4.53 -17.77
CA ARG A 54 9.09 4.37 -18.12
C ARG A 54 9.70 5.77 -18.18
N ALA A 55 10.50 6.13 -17.18
CA ALA A 55 11.26 7.36 -17.21
C ALA A 55 12.30 7.28 -18.33
N ASP A 56 12.82 8.43 -18.74
CA ASP A 56 13.83 8.48 -19.78
C ASP A 56 15.03 7.60 -19.42
N LYS A 57 15.48 6.80 -20.40
CA LYS A 57 16.59 5.85 -20.22
C LYS A 57 17.82 6.51 -19.60
N LYS A 58 18.13 7.76 -19.99
CA LYS A 58 19.25 8.53 -19.43
C LYS A 58 19.05 8.81 -17.95
N HIS A 59 17.88 9.31 -17.57
CA HIS A 59 17.55 9.61 -16.17
C HIS A 59 17.63 8.37 -15.28
N VAL A 60 17.09 7.22 -15.74
CA VAL A 60 17.16 5.96 -15.00
C VAL A 60 18.60 5.47 -14.86
N LEU A 61 19.42 5.60 -15.91
CA LEU A 61 20.84 5.24 -15.85
C LEU A 61 21.62 6.14 -14.88
N ASP A 62 21.39 7.44 -14.93
CA ASP A 62 22.08 8.40 -14.07
C ASP A 62 21.74 8.15 -12.60
N MET A 63 20.46 7.92 -12.28
CA MET A 63 20.01 7.56 -10.93
C MET A 63 20.59 6.21 -10.46
N LEU A 64 20.61 5.20 -11.33
CA LEU A 64 21.19 3.90 -10.99
C LEU A 64 22.68 4.03 -10.66
N PHE A 65 23.42 4.82 -11.43
CA PHE A 65 24.83 5.01 -11.18
C PHE A 65 25.10 5.98 -10.02
N SER A 66 24.26 6.99 -9.75
CA SER A 66 24.44 7.86 -8.58
C SER A 66 24.38 7.06 -7.28
N ASP A 67 23.38 6.19 -7.15
CA ASP A 67 23.22 5.37 -5.94
C ASP A 67 24.41 4.41 -5.76
N LEU A 68 24.87 3.78 -6.85
CA LEU A 68 26.04 2.91 -6.80
C LEU A 68 27.33 3.69 -6.46
N VAL A 69 27.52 4.89 -7.02
CA VAL A 69 28.65 5.76 -6.71
C VAL A 69 28.62 6.17 -5.24
N ASP A 70 27.45 6.52 -4.71
CA ASP A 70 27.32 6.96 -3.32
C ASP A 70 27.60 5.84 -2.32
N ILE A 71 27.16 4.62 -2.61
CA ILE A 71 27.37 3.45 -1.77
C ILE A 71 28.82 2.97 -1.86
N THR A 72 29.35 2.82 -3.06
CA THR A 72 30.68 2.19 -3.28
C THR A 72 31.83 3.19 -3.23
N LYS A 73 31.53 4.49 -3.31
CA LYS A 73 32.50 5.58 -3.49
C LYS A 73 33.40 5.40 -4.72
N GLN A 74 32.92 4.66 -5.72
CA GLN A 74 33.64 4.39 -6.97
C GLN A 74 33.15 5.27 -8.12
N PRO A 75 34.02 5.62 -9.09
CA PRO A 75 33.61 6.35 -10.27
C PRO A 75 32.68 5.53 -11.18
N VAL A 76 31.77 6.22 -11.87
CA VAL A 76 30.79 5.64 -12.81
C VAL A 76 31.45 4.78 -13.90
N GLY A 77 32.65 5.15 -14.35
CA GLY A 77 33.39 4.39 -15.36
C GLY A 77 33.70 2.96 -14.91
N TYR A 78 34.22 2.80 -13.70
CA TYR A 78 34.56 1.50 -13.13
C TYR A 78 33.32 0.65 -12.85
N LEU A 79 32.26 1.28 -12.34
CA LEU A 79 30.98 0.59 -12.13
C LEU A 79 30.35 0.09 -13.44
N LYS A 80 30.52 0.82 -14.54
CA LYS A 80 30.08 0.39 -15.88
C LYS A 80 30.86 -0.82 -16.40
N GLU A 81 32.15 -0.91 -16.09
CA GLU A 81 32.99 -2.05 -16.45
C GLU A 81 32.56 -3.29 -15.68
N ILE A 82 32.47 -3.19 -14.34
CA ILE A 82 31.98 -4.27 -13.48
C ILE A 82 30.60 -4.73 -13.95
N LEU A 83 29.66 -3.82 -14.22
CA LEU A 83 28.31 -4.20 -14.63
C LEU A 83 28.28 -4.95 -15.98
N LYS A 84 29.15 -4.58 -16.92
CA LYS A 84 29.31 -5.33 -18.18
C LYS A 84 29.97 -6.70 -17.98
N GLU A 85 30.88 -6.78 -17.02
CA GLU A 85 31.59 -8.01 -16.69
C GLU A 85 30.70 -9.01 -15.96
N ILE A 86 29.89 -8.57 -15.00
CA ILE A 86 29.06 -9.44 -14.15
C ILE A 86 27.63 -9.59 -14.65
N GLY A 87 27.10 -8.63 -15.42
CA GLY A 87 25.70 -8.58 -15.82
C GLY A 87 25.47 -9.06 -17.25
N ILE A 88 24.48 -9.93 -17.45
CA ILE A 88 23.95 -10.29 -18.77
C ILE A 88 22.55 -9.65 -18.91
N GLN A 89 22.37 -8.85 -19.96
CA GLN A 89 21.05 -8.37 -20.36
C GLN A 89 20.26 -9.52 -21.01
N ASN A 90 19.18 -9.96 -20.37
CA ASN A 90 18.33 -11.00 -20.94
C ASN A 90 17.43 -10.39 -22.04
N VAL A 91 17.77 -10.66 -23.31
CA VAL A 91 17.07 -10.11 -24.47
C VAL A 91 15.91 -10.97 -24.97
N LYS A 92 15.70 -12.19 -24.43
CA LYS A 92 14.72 -13.16 -24.95
C LYS A 92 13.92 -13.84 -23.83
N GLY A 93 12.67 -14.19 -24.14
CA GLY A 93 11.79 -14.96 -23.24
C GLY A 93 10.84 -14.13 -22.37
N ILE A 94 10.31 -14.76 -21.31
CA ILE A 94 9.38 -14.17 -20.34
C ILE A 94 10.04 -13.09 -19.46
N HIS A 95 11.37 -13.11 -19.35
CA HIS A 95 12.18 -12.20 -18.53
C HIS A 95 12.99 -11.21 -19.39
N LYS A 96 12.44 -10.77 -20.53
CA LYS A 96 13.05 -9.75 -21.39
C LYS A 96 13.36 -8.48 -20.60
N ASN A 97 14.53 -7.89 -20.86
CA ASN A 97 15.09 -6.70 -20.20
C ASN A 97 15.45 -6.86 -18.72
N MET A 98 15.46 -8.08 -18.18
CA MET A 98 16.02 -8.34 -16.86
C MET A 98 17.54 -8.45 -16.96
N TRP A 99 18.24 -7.84 -16.00
CA TRP A 99 19.68 -8.04 -15.82
C TRP A 99 19.85 -9.22 -14.88
N GLU A 100 20.45 -10.29 -15.37
CA GLU A 100 20.85 -11.42 -14.53
C GLU A 100 22.36 -11.36 -14.33
N LEU A 101 22.80 -11.57 -13.09
CA LEU A 101 24.22 -11.78 -12.83
C LEU A 101 24.65 -13.07 -13.54
N LYS A 102 25.84 -13.05 -14.12
CA LYS A 102 26.51 -14.24 -14.65
C LYS A 102 26.49 -15.35 -13.58
N PRO A 103 26.41 -16.62 -13.99
CA PRO A 103 26.38 -17.76 -13.05
C PRO A 103 27.49 -17.72 -12.01
N GLU A 104 28.68 -17.23 -12.40
CA GLU A 104 29.85 -17.07 -11.54
C GLU A 104 29.63 -16.10 -10.37
N TYR A 105 28.81 -15.06 -10.55
CA TYR A 105 28.54 -14.04 -9.53
C TYR A 105 27.21 -14.26 -8.81
N ARG A 106 26.45 -15.30 -9.19
CA ARG A 106 25.16 -15.63 -8.55
C ARG A 106 25.34 -16.23 -7.15
N HIS A 107 26.53 -16.71 -6.81
CA HIS A 107 26.75 -17.55 -5.61
C HIS A 107 28.02 -17.22 -4.82
N TYR A 108 28.19 -15.97 -4.39
CA TYR A 108 29.14 -15.65 -3.32
C TYR A 108 28.46 -14.82 -2.22
N GLN A 109 27.72 -15.50 -1.34
CA GLN A 109 27.70 -15.29 0.12
C GLN A 109 26.69 -16.24 0.78
N THR A 110 27.09 -17.50 0.93
CA THR A 110 26.75 -18.25 2.15
C THR A 110 28.05 -18.71 2.80
N GLU A 111 28.99 -17.78 2.93
CA GLU A 111 30.13 -17.91 3.84
C GLU A 111 30.42 -16.55 4.48
N LYS A 112 29.48 -16.13 5.35
CA LYS A 112 29.86 -15.43 6.58
C LYS A 112 29.29 -16.25 7.74
N SER A 113 29.93 -17.38 7.95
CA SER A 113 29.85 -18.20 9.16
C SER A 113 31.29 -18.41 9.63
N ASP A 114 31.83 -17.38 10.28
CA ASP A 114 32.73 -17.47 11.44
C ASP A 114 32.82 -16.08 12.10
#